data_AF-A0A7C6WCV9-F1
#
_entry.id   AF-A0A7C6WCV9-F1
#
_cell.length_a   1.000
_cell.length_b   1.000
_cell.length_c   1.000
_cell.angle_alpha   90.00
_cell.angle_beta   90.00
_cell.angle_gamma   90.00
#
_symmetry.space_group_name_H-M   'P 1'
#
loop_
_entity.id
_entity.type
_entity.pdbx_description
1 polymer ?
#
loop_
_entity_poly.entity_id
_entity_poly.type
_entity_poly.pdbx_seq_one_letter_code
_entity_poly.pdbx_strand_id
1 'polypeptide(L)'
;SRTNRAVTKAVTSCGCLQIKATKQNIPVEVPMEKLGQYVESHLEGKLCPDCRDIIESELGATLFYIAALCNLLDIDLYDVLVKEHKKLKTLGVFNLS
;
A
#
# COMPACT_ATOMS: atom_id res chain seq x y z
N SER A 1 -6.66 7.89 10.68
CA SER A 1 -5.37 7.89 9.97
C SER A 1 -5.32 9.07 9.00
N ARG A 2 -4.33 9.97 9.12
CA ARG A 2 -4.19 11.15 8.23
C ARG A 2 -3.78 10.75 6.81
N THR A 3 -2.90 9.76 6.69
CA THR A 3 -2.50 9.15 5.42
C THR A 3 -3.69 8.66 4.62
N ASN A 4 -4.61 7.91 5.24
CA ASN A 4 -5.81 7.42 4.54
C ASN A 4 -6.65 8.59 4.03
N ARG A 5 -6.77 9.67 4.80
CA ARG A 5 -7.50 10.88 4.38
C ARG A 5 -6.84 11.56 3.19
N ALA A 6 -5.51 11.65 3.17
CA ALA A 6 -4.76 12.22 2.04
C ALA A 6 -4.99 11.41 0.75
N VAL A 7 -4.91 10.07 0.84
CA VAL A 7 -5.22 9.17 -0.28
C VAL A 7 -6.68 9.33 -0.73
N THR A 8 -7.65 9.37 0.19
CA THR A 8 -9.06 9.59 -0.16
C THR A 8 -9.26 10.93 -0.87
N LYS A 9 -8.55 11.99 -0.48
CA LYS A 9 -8.62 13.29 -1.16
C LYS A 9 -7.98 13.28 -2.55
N ALA A 10 -6.91 12.51 -2.75
CA ALA A 10 -6.33 12.31 -4.08
C ALA A 10 -7.36 11.71 -5.05
N VAL A 11 -8.25 10.84 -4.55
CA VAL A 11 -9.34 10.24 -5.32
C VAL A 11 -10.56 11.15 -5.46
N THR A 12 -11.08 11.65 -4.33
CA THR A 12 -12.41 12.29 -4.29
C THR A 12 -12.39 13.79 -4.56
N SER A 13 -11.26 14.47 -4.29
CA SER A 13 -11.15 15.93 -4.39
C SER A 13 -10.25 16.36 -5.54
N CYS A 14 -9.07 15.72 -5.69
CA CYS A 14 -8.15 16.02 -6.79
C CYS A 14 -8.49 15.24 -8.06
N GLY A 15 -8.79 13.95 -7.94
CA GLY A 15 -9.09 13.06 -9.08
C GLY A 15 -7.86 12.57 -9.85
N CYS A 16 -6.63 12.79 -9.33
CA CYS A 16 -5.40 12.27 -9.95
C CYS A 16 -5.27 10.75 -9.81
N LEU A 17 -5.94 10.17 -8.81
CA LEU A 17 -6.18 8.74 -8.67
C LEU A 17 -7.67 8.44 -8.80
N GLN A 18 -7.99 7.25 -9.29
CA GLN A 18 -9.34 6.74 -9.42
C GLN A 18 -9.43 5.33 -8.83
N ILE A 19 -10.55 5.00 -8.20
CA ILE A 19 -10.83 3.66 -7.69
C ILE A 19 -11.90 3.01 -8.58
N LYS A 20 -11.53 1.95 -9.28
CA LYS A 20 -12.42 1.17 -10.14
C LYS A 20 -12.75 -0.18 -9.50
N ALA A 21 -13.69 -0.15 -8.56
CA ALA A 21 -14.09 -1.32 -7.77
C ALA A 21 -15.11 -2.19 -8.53
N THR A 22 -14.67 -2.84 -9.61
CA THR A 22 -15.48 -3.78 -10.40
C THR A 22 -15.07 -5.22 -10.15
N LYS A 23 -16.00 -6.17 -10.23
CA LYS A 23 -15.67 -7.60 -10.16
C LYS A 23 -14.67 -7.95 -11.28
N GLN A 24 -13.53 -8.52 -10.91
CA GLN A 24 -12.51 -8.94 -11.86
C GLN A 24 -12.87 -10.28 -12.52
N ASN A 25 -12.47 -10.45 -13.78
CA ASN A 25 -12.82 -11.61 -14.57
C ASN A 25 -11.78 -12.73 -14.39
N ILE A 26 -12.01 -13.58 -13.40
CA ILE A 26 -11.14 -14.73 -13.09
C ILE A 26 -11.82 -16.00 -13.64
N PRO A 27 -11.18 -16.74 -14.56
CA PRO A 27 -11.71 -18.01 -15.07
C PRO A 27 -11.89 -19.06 -13.95
N VAL A 28 -12.89 -19.93 -14.10
CA VAL A 28 -13.31 -20.89 -13.05
C VAL A 28 -12.24 -21.94 -12.72
N GLU A 29 -11.34 -22.25 -13.67
CA GLU A 29 -10.36 -23.34 -13.57
C GLU A 29 -8.90 -22.84 -13.49
N VAL A 30 -8.67 -21.66 -12.92
CA VAL A 30 -7.30 -21.14 -12.76
C VAL A 30 -6.64 -21.73 -11.50
N PRO A 31 -5.47 -22.39 -11.62
CA PRO A 31 -4.67 -22.78 -10.47
C PRO A 31 -4.30 -21.56 -9.61
N MET A 32 -4.30 -21.71 -8.29
CA MET A 32 -4.02 -20.62 -7.34
C MET A 32 -2.73 -19.86 -7.69
N GLU A 33 -1.67 -20.55 -8.10
CA GLU A 33 -0.37 -19.95 -8.47
C GLU A 33 -0.46 -18.99 -9.66
N LYS A 34 -1.49 -19.10 -10.50
CA LYS A 34 -1.71 -18.28 -11.69
C LYS A 34 -2.73 -17.16 -11.47
N LEU A 35 -3.39 -17.09 -10.31
CA LEU A 35 -4.41 -16.07 -10.05
C LEU A 35 -3.86 -14.64 -10.13
N GLY A 36 -2.61 -14.41 -9.73
CA GLY A 36 -1.96 -13.10 -9.84
C GLY A 36 -1.85 -12.56 -11.26
N GLN A 37 -2.03 -13.41 -12.29
CA GLN A 37 -2.05 -12.98 -13.70
C GLN A 37 -3.41 -12.43 -14.14
N TYR A 38 -4.47 -12.63 -13.35
CA TYR A 38 -5.85 -12.23 -13.65
C TYR A 38 -6.38 -11.15 -12.70
N VAL A 39 -5.64 -10.87 -11.64
CA VAL A 39 -5.97 -9.84 -10.65
C VAL A 39 -5.22 -8.57 -11.03
N GLU A 40 -5.96 -7.47 -11.21
CA GLU A 40 -5.39 -6.16 -11.52
C GLU A 40 -5.53 -5.21 -10.31
N SER A 41 -4.78 -4.12 -10.31
CA SER A 41 -5.02 -3.09 -9.29
C SER A 41 -6.37 -2.41 -9.55
N HIS A 42 -7.14 -2.17 -8.49
CA HIS A 42 -8.33 -1.31 -8.56
C HIS A 42 -8.02 0.19 -8.60
N LEU A 43 -6.74 0.57 -8.56
CA LEU A 43 -6.30 1.95 -8.65
C LEU A 43 -5.89 2.28 -10.10
N GLU A 44 -6.55 3.27 -10.68
CA GLU A 44 -6.20 3.85 -11.98
C GLU A 44 -5.65 5.28 -11.79
N GLY A 45 -4.79 5.72 -12.72
CA GLY A 45 -4.17 7.04 -12.69
C GLY A 45 -2.82 7.08 -11.97
N LYS A 46 -2.32 8.30 -11.72
CA LYS A 46 -1.03 8.55 -11.06
C LYS A 46 -1.16 9.78 -10.18
N LEU A 47 -0.57 9.73 -8.99
CA LEU A 47 -0.48 10.90 -8.11
C LEU A 47 0.16 12.07 -8.85
N CYS A 48 -0.50 13.22 -8.83
CA CYS A 48 0.12 14.48 -9.22
C CYS A 48 1.16 14.90 -8.15
N PRO A 49 2.08 15.85 -8.47
CA PRO A 49 3.09 16.33 -7.53
C PRO A 49 2.50 16.75 -6.18
N ASP A 50 1.44 17.56 -6.19
CA ASP A 50 0.83 18.07 -4.96
C ASP A 50 0.26 16.96 -4.06
N CYS A 51 -0.46 15.98 -4.65
CA CYS A 51 -1.01 14.88 -3.88
C CYS A 51 0.09 13.94 -3.37
N ARG A 52 1.16 13.74 -4.15
CA ARG A 52 2.32 12.97 -3.71
C ARG A 52 2.98 13.61 -2.50
N ASP A 53 3.27 14.91 -2.56
CA ASP A 53 3.94 15.63 -1.47
C ASP A 53 3.13 15.57 -0.16
N ILE A 54 1.80 15.71 -0.25
CA ILE A 54 0.90 15.60 0.91
C ILE A 54 0.94 14.18 1.49
N ILE A 55 0.83 13.14 0.64
CA ILE A 55 0.83 11.75 1.10
C ILE A 55 2.18 11.37 1.73
N GLU A 56 3.29 11.76 1.10
CA GLU A 56 4.63 11.53 1.62
C GLU A 56 4.84 12.23 2.97
N SER A 57 4.32 13.45 3.13
CA SER A 57 4.35 14.18 4.41
C SER A 57 3.59 13.46 5.52
N GLU A 58 2.38 12.96 5.24
CA GLU A 58 1.58 12.23 6.24
C GLU A 58 2.15 10.83 6.57
N LEU A 59 2.76 10.17 5.58
CA LEU A 59 3.55 8.95 5.80
C LEU A 59 4.77 9.23 6.69
N GLY A 60 5.51 10.30 6.41
CA GLY A 60 6.67 10.72 7.22
C GLY A 60 6.28 11.02 8.66
N ALA A 61 5.18 11.74 8.89
CA ALA A 61 4.66 11.99 10.23
C ALA A 61 4.29 10.69 10.96
N THR A 62 3.71 9.72 10.25
CA THR A 62 3.39 8.40 10.83
C THR A 62 4.66 7.63 11.19
N LEU A 63 5.64 7.60 10.28
CA LEU A 63 6.95 6.96 10.51
C LEU A 63 7.70 7.58 11.67
N PHE A 64 7.62 8.90 11.86
CA PHE A 64 8.23 9.58 12.99
C PHE A 64 7.74 9.01 14.33
N TYR A 65 6.43 8.84 14.50
CA TYR A 65 5.88 8.28 15.73
C TYR A 65 6.25 6.79 15.93
N ILE A 66 6.32 6.02 14.84
CA ILE A 66 6.76 4.62 14.89
C ILE A 66 8.24 4.56 15.33
N ALA A 67 9.10 5.38 14.73
CA ALA A 67 10.52 5.45 15.07
C ALA A 67 10.73 5.91 16.52
N ALA A 68 9.97 6.91 16.97
CA ALA A 68 10.02 7.37 18.37
C ALA A 68 9.63 6.25 19.35
N LEU A 69 8.59 5.46 19.03
CA LEU A 69 8.19 4.32 19.83
C LEU A 69 9.26 3.22 19.85
N CYS A 70 9.86 2.92 18.70
CA CYS A 70 10.98 1.98 18.59
C CYS A 70 12.15 2.42 19.50
N ASN A 71 12.53 3.70 19.46
CA ASN A 71 13.59 4.23 20.31
C ASN A 71 13.27 4.12 21.81
N LEU A 72 12.02 4.38 22.22
CA LEU A 72 11.60 4.26 23.62
C LEU A 72 11.62 2.80 24.13
N LEU A 73 11.44 1.83 23.24
CA LEU A 73 11.38 0.42 23.57
C LEU A 73 12.68 -0.34 23.30
N ASP A 74 13.76 0.37 22.92
CA ASP A 74 15.04 -0.21 22.49
C ASP A 74 14.88 -1.24 21.35
N ILE A 75 14.02 -0.92 20.39
CA ILE A 75 13.76 -1.75 19.21
C ILE A 75 14.44 -1.11 17.99
N ASP A 76 15.25 -1.88 17.28
CA ASP A 76 15.79 -1.45 15.99
C ASP A 76 14.70 -1.47 14.90
N LEU A 77 14.36 -0.28 14.39
CA LEU A 77 13.32 -0.12 13.36
C LEU A 77 13.70 -0.82 12.04
N TYR A 78 14.98 -0.84 11.68
CA TYR A 78 15.43 -1.47 10.45
C TYR A 78 15.25 -2.98 10.50
N ASP A 79 15.56 -3.62 11.62
CA ASP A 79 15.31 -5.04 11.87
C ASP A 79 13.82 -5.38 11.76
N VAL A 80 12.94 -4.52 12.28
CA VAL A 80 11.48 -4.69 12.13
C VAL A 80 11.10 -4.67 10.65
N LEU A 81 11.59 -3.69 9.87
CA LEU A 81 11.34 -3.61 8.43
C LEU A 81 11.85 -4.84 7.67
N VAL A 82 13.06 -5.33 8.00
CA VAL A 82 13.65 -6.53 7.39
C VAL A 82 12.82 -7.78 7.72
N LYS A 83 12.36 -7.93 8.96
CA LYS A 83 11.51 -9.05 9.38
C LYS A 83 10.17 -9.04 8.64
N GLU A 84 9.50 -7.89 8.53
CA GLU A 84 8.25 -7.78 7.78
C GLU A 84 8.43 -7.97 6.28
N HIS A 85 9.51 -7.45 5.70
CA HIS A 85 9.83 -7.68 4.28
C HIS A 85 10.02 -9.18 3.97
N LYS A 86 10.69 -9.92 4.87
CA LYS A 86 10.81 -11.39 4.74
C LYS A 86 9.45 -12.07 4.77
N LYS A 87 8.55 -11.67 5.68
CA LYS A 87 7.17 -12.20 5.74
C LYS A 87 6.38 -11.92 4.45
N LEU A 88 6.48 -10.71 3.92
CA LEU A 88 5.85 -10.35 2.64
C LEU A 88 6.39 -11.18 1.48
N LYS A 89 7.70 -11.43 1.44
CA LYS A 89 8.31 -12.31 0.42
C LYS A 89 7.93 -13.77 0.58
N THR A 90 7.76 -14.28 1.80
CA THR A 90 7.33 -15.67 2.01
C THR A 90 5.92 -15.94 1.49
N LEU A 91 5.08 -14.91 1.38
CA LEU A 91 3.75 -15.04 0.76
C LEU A 91 3.83 -15.21 -0.77
N GLY A 92 4.95 -14.88 -1.42
CA GLY A 92 5.23 -15.23 -2.83
C GLY A 92 4.04 -15.06 -3.77
N VAL A 93 3.63 -16.15 -4.42
CA VAL A 93 2.50 -16.23 -5.38
C VAL A 93 1.11 -15.95 -4.77
N PHE A 94 1.00 -15.89 -3.44
CA PHE A 94 -0.24 -15.55 -2.73
C PHE A 94 -0.39 -14.06 -2.46
N ASN A 95 0.66 -13.26 -2.72
CA ASN A 95 0.54 -11.81 -2.69
C ASN A 95 -0.05 -11.32 -4.02
N LEU A 96 -1.38 -11.15 -4.05
CA LEU A 96 -2.17 -10.76 -5.22
C LEU A 96 -2.39 -9.23 -5.30
N SER A 97 -1.55 -8.44 -4.61
CA SER A 97 -1.71 -6.99 -4.46
C SER A 97 -1.17 -6.20 -5.65
#